data_AF-A0A6M3XZH3-F1
#
_entry.id   AF-A0A6M3XZH3-F1
#
_cell.length_a   1.000
_cell.length_b   1.000
_cell.length_c   1.000
_cell.angle_alpha   90.00
_cell.angle_beta   90.00
_cell.angle_gamma   90.00
#
_symmetry.space_group_name_H-M   'P 1'
#
loop_
_entity.id
_entity.type
_entity.pdbx_description
1 polymer ?
#
loop_
_entity_poly.entity_id
_entity_poly.type
_entity_poly.pdbx_seq_one_letter_code
_entity_poly.pdbx_strand_id
1 'polypeptide(L)'
;MMHKLVFKWTVSRGRDTYGYNICSLYVDGRKVSSCNGGGYDMKGKSLGNWIAGRFSDELMKLSIPMNRRNNEEVQEYYGLSYHDPKFDPGKAVVGEGCTDRTLGKEAGGKTVEQAENDGESLGLERYQAFYQASSSVPTEKHTVPLIDGACGFSSVERIVNALGYGLEYIHQTAKEVIYTLDRIEKVG
;
A
#
# COMPACT_ATOMS: atom_id res chain seq x y z
N MET A 1 -22.87 1.26 9.37
CA MET A 1 -22.12 1.98 10.43
C MET A 1 -21.32 3.02 9.70
N MET A 2 -21.70 4.28 9.88
CA MET A 2 -21.12 5.39 9.15
C MET A 2 -19.90 5.93 9.89
N HIS A 3 -18.75 5.93 9.22
CA HIS A 3 -17.51 6.54 9.71
C HIS A 3 -17.25 7.86 8.98
N LYS A 4 -16.86 8.90 9.72
CA LYS A 4 -16.39 10.15 9.13
C LYS A 4 -14.88 10.06 8.87
N LEU A 5 -14.49 10.18 7.61
CA LEU A 5 -13.11 10.21 7.16
C LEU A 5 -12.68 11.65 6.89
N VAL A 6 -11.61 12.09 7.55
CA VAL A 6 -11.03 13.43 7.33
C VAL A 6 -9.56 13.28 6.97
N PHE A 7 -9.22 13.57 5.74
CA PHE A 7 -7.85 13.69 5.28
C PHE A 7 -7.37 15.12 5.56
N LYS A 8 -6.22 15.29 6.21
CA LYS A 8 -5.63 16.59 6.53
C LYS A 8 -4.24 16.72 5.93
N TRP A 9 -3.96 17.86 5.32
CA TRP A 9 -2.65 18.20 4.76
C TRP A 9 -1.89 19.16 5.67
N THR A 10 -0.66 18.79 5.97
CA THR A 10 0.32 19.68 6.62
C THR A 10 1.66 19.59 5.88
N VAL A 11 2.58 20.48 6.22
CA VAL A 11 3.95 20.42 5.72
C VAL A 11 4.88 20.26 6.92
N SER A 12 5.71 19.21 6.91
CA SER A 12 6.81 19.09 7.86
C SER A 12 8.05 19.70 7.27
N ARG A 13 8.70 20.62 8.00
CA ARG A 13 9.94 21.30 7.59
C ARG A 13 10.99 21.11 8.66
N GLY A 14 12.09 20.44 8.31
CA GLY A 14 13.34 20.52 9.06
C GLY A 14 14.04 21.86 8.74
N ARG A 15 14.97 22.26 9.61
CA ARG A 15 15.80 23.45 9.36
C ARG A 15 16.49 23.32 8.00
N ASP A 16 16.35 24.35 7.17
CA ASP A 16 16.94 24.44 5.82
C ASP A 16 16.49 23.36 4.81
N THR A 17 15.25 22.86 4.93
CA THR A 17 14.66 21.91 3.97
C THR A 17 13.39 22.46 3.30
N TYR A 18 13.11 22.05 2.06
CA TYR A 18 11.84 22.35 1.38
C TYR A 18 10.61 21.79 2.12
N GLY A 19 10.84 20.76 2.94
CA GLY A 19 9.82 20.03 3.68
C GLY A 19 9.08 19.02 2.83
N TYR A 20 8.29 18.18 3.51
CA TYR A 20 7.45 17.17 2.88
C TYR A 20 5.99 17.46 3.19
N ASN A 21 5.11 17.30 2.20
CA ASN A 21 3.70 17.23 2.47
C ASN A 21 3.43 16.01 3.35
N ILE A 22 2.48 16.14 4.26
CA ILE A 22 1.96 15.05 5.07
C ILE A 22 0.47 14.99 4.79
N CYS A 23 -0.02 13.81 4.42
CA CYS A 23 -1.44 13.51 4.40
C CYS A 23 -1.73 12.62 5.61
N SER A 24 -2.61 13.05 6.51
CA SER A 24 -3.05 12.26 7.66
C SER A 24 -4.53 11.94 7.54
N LEU A 25 -4.90 10.67 7.74
CA LEU A 25 -6.30 10.24 7.80
C LEU A 25 -6.76 10.19 9.25
N TYR A 26 -7.90 10.82 9.51
CA TYR A 26 -8.65 10.73 10.74
C TYR A 26 -9.96 9.99 10.49
N VAL A 27 -10.30 9.05 11.36
CA VAL A 27 -11.58 8.34 11.39
C VAL A 27 -12.27 8.70 12.69
N ASP A 28 -13.46 9.28 12.61
CA ASP A 28 -14.25 9.70 13.77
C ASP A 28 -13.43 10.53 14.79
N GLY A 29 -12.60 11.43 14.25
CA GLY A 29 -11.75 12.33 15.02
C GLY A 29 -10.42 11.74 15.51
N ARG A 30 -10.15 10.45 15.29
CA ARG A 30 -8.88 9.81 15.67
C ARG A 30 -7.97 9.64 14.46
N LYS A 31 -6.71 10.06 14.57
CA LYS A 31 -5.72 9.80 13.51
C LYS A 31 -5.43 8.31 13.44
N VAL A 32 -5.60 7.71 12.27
CA VAL A 32 -5.42 6.25 12.06
C VAL A 32 -4.26 5.91 11.13
N SER A 33 -3.90 6.82 10.23
CA SER A 33 -2.78 6.63 9.31
C SER A 33 -2.25 7.97 8.83
N SER A 34 -1.04 7.95 8.26
CA SER A 34 -0.50 9.07 7.49
C SER A 34 0.59 8.61 6.54
N CYS A 35 0.82 9.41 5.50
CA CYS A 35 1.99 9.29 4.63
C CYS A 35 2.62 10.68 4.40
N ASN A 36 3.83 10.69 3.86
CA ASN A 36 4.57 11.91 3.54
C ASN A 36 5.20 11.85 2.14
N GLY A 37 5.58 13.00 1.59
CA GLY A 37 6.24 13.11 0.29
C GLY A 37 5.42 13.87 -0.75
N GLY A 38 5.43 13.41 -2.00
CA GLY A 38 4.72 13.98 -3.14
C GLY A 38 4.95 13.16 -4.41
N GLY A 39 4.15 13.40 -5.45
CA GLY A 39 4.26 12.69 -6.74
C GLY A 39 3.46 11.39 -6.85
N TYR A 40 2.61 11.08 -5.86
CA TYR A 40 1.71 9.93 -5.84
C TYR A 40 0.40 10.28 -5.12
N ASP A 41 -0.60 9.39 -5.15
CA ASP A 41 -1.86 9.63 -4.46
C ASP A 41 -1.74 9.42 -2.94
N MET A 42 -1.49 10.53 -2.23
CA MET A 42 -1.30 10.51 -0.78
C MET A 42 -2.60 10.18 -0.02
N LYS A 43 -3.78 10.52 -0.57
CA LYS A 43 -5.07 10.15 0.04
C LYS A 43 -5.25 8.65 -0.07
N GLY A 44 -5.03 8.12 -1.27
CA GLY A 44 -5.08 6.70 -1.55
C GLY A 44 -4.14 5.95 -0.62
N LYS A 45 -2.88 6.38 -0.48
CA LYS A 45 -1.91 5.72 0.41
C LYS A 45 -2.37 5.71 1.88
N SER A 46 -2.82 6.85 2.40
CA SER A 46 -3.29 6.93 3.78
C SER A 46 -4.55 6.07 4.00
N LEU A 47 -5.50 6.09 3.06
CA LEU A 47 -6.69 5.26 3.10
C LEU A 47 -6.34 3.78 3.02
N GLY A 48 -5.54 3.37 2.05
CA GLY A 48 -5.11 1.98 1.84
C GLY A 48 -4.43 1.40 3.08
N ASN A 49 -3.54 2.15 3.72
CA ASN A 49 -2.90 1.73 4.97
C ASN A 49 -3.94 1.45 6.09
N TRP A 50 -4.95 2.31 6.23
CA TRP A 50 -5.98 2.11 7.24
C TRP A 50 -6.90 0.95 6.89
N ILE A 51 -7.35 0.84 5.63
CA ILE A 51 -8.23 -0.25 5.18
C ILE A 51 -7.54 -1.61 5.34
N ALA A 52 -6.27 -1.73 4.93
CA ALA A 52 -5.50 -2.98 5.06
C ALA A 52 -5.44 -3.47 6.52
N GLY A 53 -5.20 -2.56 7.47
CA GLY A 53 -5.17 -2.93 8.89
C GLY A 53 -6.56 -3.15 9.50
N ARG A 54 -7.53 -2.30 9.17
CA ARG A 54 -8.87 -2.32 9.79
C ARG A 54 -9.73 -3.50 9.31
N PHE A 55 -9.60 -3.86 8.04
CA PHE A 55 -10.42 -4.88 7.38
C PHE A 55 -9.59 -6.10 6.97
N SER A 56 -8.53 -6.40 7.73
CA SER A 56 -7.59 -7.48 7.38
C SER A 56 -8.31 -8.83 7.22
N ASP A 57 -9.21 -9.16 8.14
CA ASP A 57 -9.94 -10.43 8.12
C ASP A 57 -10.90 -10.54 6.93
N GLU A 58 -11.55 -9.44 6.57
CA GLU A 58 -12.44 -9.37 5.42
C GLU A 58 -11.65 -9.42 4.10
N LEU A 59 -10.50 -8.75 4.03
CA LEU A 59 -9.58 -8.80 2.89
C LEU A 59 -9.03 -10.22 2.66
N MET A 60 -8.75 -10.97 3.73
CA MET A 60 -8.32 -12.37 3.61
C MET A 60 -9.41 -13.30 3.05
N LYS A 61 -10.69 -12.88 3.13
CA LYS A 61 -11.84 -13.64 2.64
C LYS A 61 -12.39 -13.11 1.31
N LEU A 62 -11.81 -12.02 0.80
CA LEU A 62 -12.29 -11.36 -0.40
C LEU A 62 -12.02 -12.27 -1.61
N SER A 63 -13.07 -12.53 -2.40
CA SER A 63 -12.88 -13.15 -3.71
C SER A 63 -12.28 -12.11 -4.64
N ILE A 64 -11.10 -12.39 -5.20
CA ILE A 64 -10.39 -11.47 -6.09
C ILE A 64 -10.59 -11.94 -7.53
N PRO A 65 -11.39 -11.24 -8.34
CA PRO A 65 -11.54 -11.58 -9.74
C PRO A 65 -10.24 -11.35 -10.50
N MET A 66 -9.94 -12.25 -11.42
CA MET A 66 -8.87 -12.08 -12.39
C MET A 66 -9.48 -11.59 -13.70
N ASN A 67 -8.89 -10.54 -14.27
CA ASN A 67 -9.28 -9.95 -15.54
C ASN A 67 -8.15 -10.11 -16.56
N ARG A 68 -8.46 -10.08 -17.85
CA ARG A 68 -7.45 -10.12 -18.91
C ARG A 68 -7.20 -8.71 -19.44
N ARG A 69 -5.97 -8.22 -19.36
CA ARG A 69 -5.55 -6.92 -19.89
C ARG A 69 -4.28 -7.10 -20.71
N ASN A 70 -4.25 -6.61 -21.94
CA ASN A 70 -3.09 -6.75 -22.85
C ASN A 70 -2.56 -8.20 -22.96
N ASN A 71 -3.46 -9.19 -23.00
CA ASN A 71 -3.15 -10.63 -22.98
C ASN A 71 -2.53 -11.19 -21.70
N GLU A 72 -2.47 -10.41 -20.62
CA GLU A 72 -2.01 -10.84 -19.30
C GLU A 72 -3.19 -10.98 -18.35
N GLU A 73 -3.15 -12.00 -17.48
CA GLU A 73 -4.06 -12.10 -16.35
C GLU A 73 -3.61 -11.13 -15.27
N VAL A 74 -4.49 -10.19 -14.93
CA VAL A 74 -4.27 -9.18 -13.90
C VAL A 74 -5.40 -9.24 -12.90
N GLN A 75 -5.08 -9.17 -11.61
CA GLN A 75 -6.11 -9.04 -10.60
C GLN A 75 -6.92 -7.75 -10.79
N GLU A 76 -8.21 -7.78 -10.46
CA GLU A 76 -9.07 -6.61 -10.55
C GLU A 76 -8.67 -5.50 -9.58
N TYR A 77 -8.28 -5.87 -8.36
CA TYR A 77 -7.97 -4.96 -7.28
C TYR A 77 -6.51 -4.53 -7.31
N TYR A 78 -6.18 -3.68 -8.28
CA TYR A 78 -4.83 -3.12 -8.40
C TYR A 78 -4.38 -2.45 -7.09
N GLY A 79 -3.14 -2.76 -6.68
CA GLY A 79 -2.56 -2.30 -5.41
C GLY A 79 -2.85 -3.19 -4.20
N LEU A 80 -3.82 -4.11 -4.25
CA LEU A 80 -4.02 -5.12 -3.20
C LEU A 80 -2.96 -6.22 -3.34
N SER A 81 -2.31 -6.59 -2.24
CA SER A 81 -1.39 -7.73 -2.22
C SER A 81 -1.35 -8.33 -0.81
N TYR A 82 -0.77 -9.51 -0.70
CA TYR A 82 -0.65 -10.25 0.55
C TYR A 82 0.81 -10.61 0.75
N HIS A 83 1.36 -10.30 1.92
CA HIS A 83 2.74 -10.59 2.25
C HIS A 83 2.84 -11.72 3.27
N ASP A 84 3.95 -12.45 3.19
CA ASP A 84 4.35 -13.41 4.22
C ASP A 84 4.99 -12.64 5.38
N PRO A 85 4.38 -12.66 6.59
CA PRO A 85 4.94 -11.94 7.74
C PRO A 85 6.28 -12.54 8.22
N LYS A 86 6.65 -13.74 7.76
CA LYS A 86 7.92 -14.40 8.07
C LYS A 86 8.99 -14.16 7.01
N PHE A 87 8.64 -13.54 5.87
CA PHE A 87 9.62 -13.23 4.83
C PHE A 87 10.50 -12.06 5.27
N ASP A 88 11.81 -12.30 5.32
CA ASP A 88 12.81 -11.26 5.57
C ASP A 88 13.42 -10.81 4.23
N PRO A 89 13.04 -9.64 3.69
CA PRO A 89 13.61 -9.13 2.44
C PRO A 89 15.11 -8.83 2.55
N GLY A 90 15.66 -8.67 3.75
CA GLY A 90 17.09 -8.48 3.98
C GLY A 90 17.92 -9.72 3.65
N LYS A 91 17.31 -10.92 3.69
CA LYS A 91 17.96 -12.19 3.35
C LYS A 91 17.84 -12.55 1.87
N ALA A 92 17.10 -11.78 1.08
CA ALA A 92 17.07 -11.96 -0.37
C ALA A 92 18.46 -11.72 -0.96
N VAL A 93 18.82 -12.47 -2.01
CA VAL A 93 20.13 -12.38 -2.66
C VAL A 93 20.05 -11.41 -3.86
N VAL A 94 21.02 -10.50 -3.93
CA VAL A 94 21.19 -9.55 -5.05
C VAL A 94 22.11 -10.18 -6.11
N GLY A 95 21.94 -9.84 -7.39
CA GLY A 95 22.80 -10.33 -8.48
C GLY A 95 24.29 -9.95 -8.29
N GLU A 96 25.17 -10.73 -8.92
CA GLU A 96 26.63 -10.55 -8.83
C GLU A 96 27.04 -9.14 -9.30
N GLY A 97 27.61 -8.35 -8.38
CA GLY A 97 28.11 -6.99 -8.65
C GLY A 97 27.19 -5.82 -8.24
N CYS A 98 25.97 -6.07 -7.76
CA CYS A 98 25.00 -5.01 -7.40
C CYS A 98 24.73 -3.98 -8.53
N THR A 99 25.21 -4.22 -9.75
CA THR A 99 25.16 -3.30 -10.89
C THR A 99 23.80 -3.30 -11.59
N ASP A 100 23.12 -4.44 -11.59
CA ASP A 100 21.75 -4.61 -12.11
C ASP A 100 20.69 -4.12 -11.10
N ARG A 101 21.02 -4.04 -9.80
CA ARG A 101 20.06 -3.72 -8.71
C ARG A 101 18.80 -4.58 -8.72
N THR A 102 18.83 -5.71 -9.41
CA THR A 102 17.78 -6.72 -9.44
C THR A 102 18.13 -7.87 -8.50
N LEU A 103 17.12 -8.52 -7.94
CA LEU A 103 17.31 -9.75 -7.17
C LEU A 103 17.94 -10.83 -8.05
N GLY A 104 19.06 -11.39 -7.59
CA GLY A 104 19.84 -12.35 -8.35
C GLY A 104 19.07 -13.67 -8.48
N LYS A 105 19.00 -14.21 -9.71
CA LYS A 105 18.48 -15.57 -9.94
C LYS A 105 19.51 -16.65 -9.61
N GLU A 106 20.79 -16.29 -9.55
CA GLU A 106 21.89 -17.23 -9.31
C GLU A 106 22.42 -17.12 -7.88
N ALA A 107 22.56 -18.27 -7.23
CA ALA A 107 23.06 -18.40 -5.87
C ALA A 107 24.57 -18.09 -5.81
N GLY A 108 24.91 -16.80 -5.78
CA GLY A 108 26.31 -16.37 -5.70
C GLY A 108 26.56 -14.95 -5.20
N GLY A 109 25.53 -14.10 -5.14
CA GLY A 109 25.67 -12.72 -4.70
C GLY A 109 25.52 -12.50 -3.18
N LYS A 110 25.59 -11.22 -2.77
CA LYS A 110 25.37 -10.79 -1.39
C LYS A 110 23.88 -10.79 -1.04
N THR A 111 23.56 -10.94 0.24
CA THR A 111 22.21 -10.61 0.72
C THR A 111 21.96 -9.11 0.63
N VAL A 112 20.69 -8.69 0.55
CA VAL A 112 20.29 -7.28 0.57
C VAL A 112 20.86 -6.56 1.80
N GLU A 113 20.79 -7.19 2.97
CA GLU A 113 21.35 -6.62 4.21
C GLU A 113 22.86 -6.44 4.14
N GLN A 114 23.60 -7.40 3.56
CA GLN A 114 25.04 -7.24 3.34
C GLN A 114 25.34 -6.11 2.35
N ALA A 115 24.60 -6.01 1.25
CA ALA A 115 24.77 -4.94 0.28
C ALA A 115 24.47 -3.55 0.88
N GLU A 116 23.46 -3.43 1.75
CA GLU A 116 23.15 -2.19 2.48
C GLU A 116 24.29 -1.83 3.46
N ASN A 117 24.79 -2.81 4.21
CA ASN A 117 25.90 -2.60 5.16
C ASN A 117 27.21 -2.21 4.46
N ASP A 118 27.44 -2.74 3.26
CA ASP A 118 28.61 -2.42 2.42
C ASP A 118 28.45 -1.09 1.66
N GLY A 119 27.28 -0.43 1.76
CA GLY A 119 26.98 0.83 1.06
C GLY A 119 26.70 0.66 -0.44
N GLU A 120 26.48 -0.57 -0.91
CA GLU A 120 26.18 -0.92 -2.31
C GLU A 120 24.68 -0.82 -2.61
N SER A 121 23.82 -0.95 -1.59
CA SER A 121 22.37 -0.79 -1.69
C SER A 121 21.88 0.41 -0.88
N LEU A 122 20.88 1.11 -1.44
CA LEU A 122 20.14 2.19 -0.76
C LEU A 122 18.76 1.72 -0.26
N GLY A 123 18.52 0.41 -0.22
CA GLY A 123 17.26 -0.21 0.22
C GLY A 123 16.20 -0.41 -0.87
N LEU A 124 16.50 -0.09 -2.13
CA LEU A 124 15.60 -0.36 -3.26
C LEU A 124 15.43 -1.87 -3.48
N GLU A 125 16.50 -2.63 -3.31
CA GLU A 125 16.52 -4.08 -3.46
C GLU A 125 15.69 -4.75 -2.36
N ARG A 126 15.73 -4.20 -1.13
CA ARG A 126 14.85 -4.63 -0.03
C ARG A 126 13.39 -4.44 -0.37
N TYR A 127 13.05 -3.26 -0.91
CA TYR A 127 11.70 -2.96 -1.38
C TYR A 127 11.29 -3.93 -2.50
N GLN A 128 12.12 -4.12 -3.51
CA GLN A 128 11.84 -5.06 -4.60
C GLN A 128 11.67 -6.50 -4.11
N ALA A 129 12.53 -6.98 -3.20
CA ALA A 129 12.41 -8.30 -2.58
C ALA A 129 11.08 -8.49 -1.90
N PHE A 130 10.64 -7.50 -1.13
CA PHE A 130 9.36 -7.53 -0.44
C PHE A 130 8.17 -7.67 -1.42
N TYR A 131 8.14 -6.86 -2.48
CA TYR A 131 7.04 -6.92 -3.45
C TYR A 131 7.10 -8.15 -4.36
N GLN A 132 8.29 -8.61 -4.73
CA GLN A 132 8.46 -9.84 -5.52
C GLN A 132 8.04 -11.09 -4.74
N ALA A 133 8.24 -11.10 -3.42
CA ALA A 133 7.78 -12.17 -2.53
C ALA A 133 6.32 -12.02 -2.09
N SER A 134 5.59 -11.03 -2.58
CA SER A 134 4.16 -10.87 -2.27
C SER A 134 3.28 -11.65 -3.24
N SER A 135 2.05 -11.94 -2.85
CA SER A 135 1.04 -12.56 -3.69
C SER A 135 -0.11 -11.61 -4.00
N SER A 136 -0.71 -11.74 -5.18
CA SER A 136 -1.97 -11.07 -5.53
C SER A 136 -3.19 -11.69 -4.82
N VAL A 137 -3.05 -12.88 -4.26
CA VAL A 137 -4.13 -13.59 -3.57
C VAL A 137 -3.69 -14.05 -2.18
N PRO A 138 -4.61 -14.17 -1.21
CA PRO A 138 -4.26 -14.75 0.08
C PRO A 138 -3.86 -16.22 -0.09
N THR A 139 -2.86 -16.65 0.67
CA THR A 139 -2.41 -18.06 0.71
C THR A 139 -2.02 -18.44 2.13
N GLU A 140 -1.66 -19.71 2.37
CA GLU A 140 -1.18 -20.16 3.68
C GLU A 140 0.04 -19.37 4.20
N LYS A 141 0.89 -18.87 3.29
CA LYS A 141 2.06 -18.05 3.63
C LYS A 141 1.73 -16.56 3.63
N HIS A 142 1.00 -16.10 2.63
CA HIS A 142 0.69 -14.68 2.42
C HIS A 142 -0.59 -14.31 3.16
N THR A 143 -0.45 -13.97 4.44
CA THR A 143 -1.59 -13.80 5.37
C THR A 143 -1.82 -12.38 5.83
N VAL A 144 -1.00 -11.42 5.38
CA VAL A 144 -1.15 -10.03 5.80
C VAL A 144 -1.41 -9.15 4.58
N PRO A 145 -2.61 -8.56 4.47
CA PRO A 145 -2.97 -7.73 3.32
C PRO A 145 -2.25 -6.39 3.36
N LEU A 146 -1.98 -5.87 2.16
CA LEU A 146 -1.40 -4.57 1.90
C LEU A 146 -2.16 -3.92 0.76
N ILE A 147 -2.36 -2.61 0.88
CA ILE A 147 -2.95 -1.82 -0.19
C ILE A 147 -1.95 -0.71 -0.54
N ASP A 148 -1.33 -0.82 -1.71
CA ASP A 148 -0.55 0.26 -2.27
C ASP A 148 -1.44 1.36 -2.84
N GLY A 149 -2.00 2.17 -1.95
CA GLY A 149 -2.86 3.28 -2.34
C GLY A 149 -2.14 4.42 -3.06
N ALA A 150 -0.80 4.38 -3.20
CA ALA A 150 -0.05 5.36 -3.98
C ALA A 150 -0.45 5.34 -5.46
N CYS A 151 -0.98 4.21 -5.93
CA CYS A 151 -1.41 4.04 -7.31
C CYS A 151 -2.74 4.72 -7.69
N GLY A 152 -3.46 5.30 -6.72
CA GLY A 152 -4.67 6.07 -6.96
C GLY A 152 -5.79 5.78 -5.96
N PHE A 153 -6.50 6.84 -5.54
CA PHE A 153 -7.63 6.75 -4.62
C PHE A 153 -8.76 5.86 -5.16
N SER A 154 -9.02 5.90 -6.47
CA SER A 154 -10.05 5.08 -7.11
C SER A 154 -9.76 3.58 -7.04
N SER A 155 -8.48 3.18 -7.05
CA SER A 155 -8.09 1.77 -6.84
C SER A 155 -8.45 1.31 -5.44
N VAL A 156 -8.18 2.15 -4.43
CA VAL A 156 -8.54 1.86 -3.03
C VAL A 156 -10.06 1.85 -2.83
N GLU A 157 -10.77 2.78 -3.46
CA GLU A 157 -12.24 2.84 -3.44
C GLU A 157 -12.89 1.56 -4.00
N ARG A 158 -12.35 0.99 -5.09
CA ARG A 158 -12.83 -0.30 -5.62
C ARG A 158 -12.68 -1.43 -4.62
N ILE A 159 -11.57 -1.48 -3.89
CA ILE A 159 -11.35 -2.47 -2.81
C ILE A 159 -12.38 -2.26 -1.69
N VAL A 160 -12.60 -1.01 -1.28
CA VAL A 160 -13.59 -0.65 -0.25
C VAL A 160 -15.01 -1.07 -0.68
N ASN A 161 -15.38 -0.84 -1.94
CA ASN A 161 -16.64 -1.28 -2.52
C ASN A 161 -16.77 -2.81 -2.51
N ALA A 162 -15.70 -3.53 -2.84
CA ALA A 162 -15.68 -4.99 -2.81
C ALA A 162 -15.84 -5.56 -1.39
N LEU A 163 -15.36 -4.83 -0.37
CA LEU A 163 -15.62 -5.13 1.05
C LEU A 163 -17.08 -4.81 1.48
N GLY A 164 -17.89 -4.25 0.59
CA GLY A 164 -19.29 -3.91 0.84
C GLY A 164 -19.49 -2.55 1.51
N TYR A 165 -18.54 -1.62 1.34
CA TYR A 165 -18.63 -0.26 1.86
C TYR A 165 -18.56 0.77 0.73
N GLY A 166 -19.22 1.91 0.87
CA GLY A 166 -19.20 3.01 -0.08
C GLY A 166 -18.53 4.23 0.54
N LEU A 167 -17.77 4.95 -0.29
CA LEU A 167 -17.24 6.26 0.06
C LEU A 167 -18.14 7.34 -0.54
N GLU A 168 -18.62 8.25 0.28
CA GLU A 168 -19.37 9.41 -0.18
C GLU A 168 -18.59 10.68 0.13
N TYR A 169 -18.37 11.49 -0.91
CA TYR A 169 -17.68 12.76 -0.79
C TYR A 169 -18.58 13.80 -0.12
N ILE A 170 -18.05 14.49 0.89
CA ILE A 170 -18.78 15.55 1.60
C ILE A 170 -18.25 16.92 1.19
N HIS A 171 -16.95 17.16 1.33
CA HIS A 171 -16.37 18.48 1.13
C HIS A 171 -14.83 18.46 1.00
N GLN A 172 -14.27 19.51 0.40
CA GLN A 172 -12.84 19.75 0.28
C GLN A 172 -12.52 21.23 0.48
N THR A 173 -11.47 21.49 1.26
CA THR A 173 -10.75 22.77 1.34
C THR A 173 -9.31 22.61 0.89
N ALA A 174 -8.52 23.68 0.95
CA ALA A 174 -7.06 23.60 0.76
C ALA A 174 -6.33 22.76 1.83
N LYS A 175 -6.94 22.53 3.01
CA LYS A 175 -6.30 21.86 4.15
C LYS A 175 -6.86 20.48 4.45
N GLU A 176 -8.07 20.19 3.99
CA GLU A 176 -8.72 18.91 4.29
C GLU A 176 -9.70 18.46 3.21
N VAL A 177 -9.93 17.15 3.17
CA VAL A 177 -10.95 16.50 2.35
C VAL A 177 -11.73 15.55 3.26
N ILE A 178 -13.06 15.59 3.16
CA ILE A 178 -13.97 14.84 4.03
C ILE A 178 -14.80 13.88 3.19
N TYR A 179 -14.84 12.63 3.64
CA TYR A 179 -15.73 11.59 3.14
C TYR A 179 -16.51 10.96 4.30
N THR A 180 -17.61 10.30 3.98
CA THR A 180 -18.20 9.26 4.82
C THR A 180 -17.89 7.89 4.24
N LEU A 181 -17.75 6.90 5.12
CA LEU A 181 -17.66 5.48 4.78
C LEU A 181 -18.83 4.77 5.44
N ASP A 182 -19.73 4.18 4.66
CA ASP A 182 -20.83 3.38 5.21
C ASP A 182 -20.98 2.07 4.45
N ARG A 183 -21.69 1.12 5.05
CA ARG A 183 -21.98 -0.17 4.43
C ARG A 183 -22.97 0.04 3.28
N ILE A 184 -22.67 -0.54 2.12
CA ILE A 184 -23.61 -0.59 1.00
C ILE A 184 -24.64 -1.67 1.34
N GLU A 185 -25.91 -1.29 1.44
CA GLU A 185 -27.00 -2.27 1.47
C GLU A 185 -27.01 -3.00 0.12
N LYS A 186 -26.79 -4.32 0.13
CA LYS A 186 -26.97 -5.11 -1.08
C LYS A 186 -28.44 -5.04 -1.46
N VAL A 187 -28.75 -4.38 -2.57
CA VAL A 187 -30.05 -4.53 -3.22
C VAL A 187 -30.10 -6.00 -3.64
N GLY A 188 -30.99 -6.76 -2.99
CA GLY A 188 -31.17 -8.19 -3.20
C GLY A 188 -31.66 -8.53 -4.61
#